data_AF-G2MTX1-F1
#
_entry.id   AF-G2MTX1-F1
#
_cell.length_a   1.000
_cell.length_b   1.000
_cell.length_c   1.000
_cell.angle_alpha   90.00
_cell.angle_beta   90.00
_cell.angle_gamma   90.00
#
_symmetry.space_group_name_H-M   'P 1'
#
loop_
_entity.id
_entity.type
_entity.pdbx_description
1 polymer ?
#
loop_
_entity_poly.entity_id
_entity_poly.type
_entity_poly.pdbx_seq_one_letter_code
_entity_poly.pdbx_strand_id
1 'polypeptide(L)' 'MANAKDKERYNAGEVLQEIIYLAHYGHDIAEFGRSVASVLYEKGCIDEAIYEILVGK' A
#
# COMPACT_ATOMS: atom_id res chain seq x y z
N MET A 1 -11.25 0.54 -28.62
CA MET A 1 -11.34 -0.27 -27.39
C MET A 1 -10.11 0.08 -26.55
N ALA A 2 -10.26 1.01 -25.60
CA ALA A 2 -9.17 1.38 -24.71
C ALA A 2 -8.90 0.22 -23.75
N ASN A 3 -7.67 -0.29 -23.74
CA ASN A 3 -7.23 -1.36 -22.87
C ASN A 3 -7.25 -0.84 -21.43
N ALA A 4 -8.05 -1.43 -20.55
CA ALA A 4 -8.25 -0.99 -19.16
C ALA A 4 -7.04 -1.25 -18.22
N LYS A 5 -5.82 -1.11 -18.75
CA LYS A 5 -4.55 -1.38 -18.04
C LYS A 5 -3.60 -0.19 -17.98
N ASP A 6 -4.02 0.99 -18.41
CA ASP A 6 -3.35 2.24 -18.02
C ASP A 6 -3.89 2.70 -16.65
N LYS A 7 -3.91 1.80 -15.66
CA LYS A 7 -3.96 2.24 -14.26
C LYS A 7 -2.67 3.03 -14.07
N GLU A 8 -2.77 4.31 -13.75
CA GLU A 8 -1.65 5.10 -13.26
C GLU A 8 -0.83 4.24 -12.30
N ARG A 9 0.39 3.87 -12.72
CA ARG A 9 1.30 3.13 -11.86
C ARG A 9 1.49 4.02 -10.64
N TYR A 10 0.99 3.59 -9.50
CA TYR A 10 1.20 4.28 -8.24
C TYR A 10 2.70 4.53 -8.06
N ASN A 11 3.06 5.69 -7.51
CA ASN A 11 4.44 5.96 -7.18
C ASN A 11 4.78 5.23 -5.87
N ALA A 12 5.51 4.13 -5.96
CA ALA A 12 5.92 3.34 -4.80
C ALA A 12 6.65 4.18 -3.72
N GLY A 13 7.36 5.24 -4.12
CA GLY A 13 8.01 6.17 -3.19
C GLY A 13 7.02 6.97 -2.36
N GLU A 14 5.91 7.44 -2.96
CA GLU A 14 4.86 8.16 -2.23
C GLU A 14 4.14 7.25 -1.25
N VAL A 15 3.81 6.03 -1.66
CA VAL A 15 3.19 5.00 -0.81
C VAL A 15 4.09 4.69 0.39
N LEU A 16 5.39 4.50 0.15
CA LEU A 16 6.36 4.23 1.21
C LEU A 16 6.49 5.41 2.18
N GLN A 17 6.52 6.64 1.67
CA GLN A 17 6.59 7.84 2.51
C GLN A 17 5.37 7.97 3.42
N GLU A 18 4.17 7.65 2.91
CA GLU A 18 2.92 7.67 3.68
C GLU A 18 2.91 6.60 4.78
N ILE A 19 3.39 5.38 4.48
CA ILE A 19 3.55 4.31 5.48
C ILE A 19 4.56 4.70 6.56
N ILE A 20 5.70 5.30 6.19
CA ILE A 20 6.71 5.77 7.14
C ILE A 20 6.13 6.86 8.05
N TYR A 21 5.34 7.78 7.49
CA TYR A 21 4.63 8.79 8.27
C TYR A 21 3.72 8.12 9.29
N LEU A 22 2.86 7.19 8.86
CA LEU A 22 1.97 6.44 9.76
C LEU A 22 2.74 5.70 10.87
N ALA A 23 3.94 5.18 10.60
CA ALA A 23 4.77 4.51 11.58
C ALA A 23 5.34 5.44 12.67
N HIS A 24 5.57 6.72 12.33
CA HIS A 24 6.07 7.71 13.30
C HIS A 24 4.99 8.21 14.26
N TYR A 25 3.72 8.19 13.84
CA TYR A 25 2.59 8.71 14.62
C TYR A 25 1.65 7.63 15.17
N GLY A 26 1.79 6.38 14.70
CA GLY A 26 1.02 5.24 15.17
C GLY A 26 1.50 4.76 16.54
N HIS A 27 0.67 4.91 17.57
CA HIS A 27 0.95 4.38 18.90
C HIS A 27 0.39 2.97 19.12
N ASP A 28 -0.54 2.54 18.26
CA ASP A 28 -1.18 1.22 18.28
C ASP A 28 -0.86 0.45 16.98
N ILE A 29 -0.33 -0.77 17.12
CA ILE A 29 0.11 -1.61 16.01
C ILE A 29 -1.07 -2.06 15.13
N ALA A 30 -2.24 -2.31 15.71
CA ALA A 30 -3.42 -2.72 14.96
C ALA A 30 -4.04 -1.53 14.20
N GLU A 31 -3.99 -0.32 14.78
CA GLU A 31 -4.36 0.91 14.07
C GLU A 31 -3.39 1.21 12.92
N PHE A 32 -2.08 1.08 13.16
CA PHE A 32 -1.07 1.22 12.12
C PHE A 32 -1.31 0.24 10.96
N GLY A 33 -1.53 -1.05 11.25
CA GLY A 33 -1.82 -2.06 10.24
C GLY A 33 -3.06 -1.74 9.40
N ARG A 34 -4.13 -1.21 10.02
CA ARG A 34 -5.33 -0.76 9.29
C ARG A 34 -5.02 0.41 8.36
N SER A 35 -4.28 1.42 8.84
CA SER A 35 -3.92 2.58 8.02
C SER A 35 -3.03 2.19 6.84
N VAL A 36 -2.07 1.28 7.03
CA VAL A 36 -1.24 0.74 5.94
C VAL A 36 -2.11 0.01 4.90
N ALA A 37 -3.04 -0.85 5.35
CA ALA A 37 -3.93 -1.55 4.43
C ALA A 37 -4.82 -0.60 3.60
N SER A 38 -5.32 0.48 4.21
CA SER A 38 -6.09 1.52 3.49
C SER A 38 -5.25 2.21 2.41
N VAL A 39 -4.01 2.63 2.73
CA VAL A 39 -3.12 3.27 1.75
C VAL A 39 -2.85 2.33 0.57
N LEU A 40 -2.54 1.06 0.83
CA LEU A 40 -2.27 0.08 -0.23
C LEU A 40 -3.52 -0.18 -1.11
N TYR A 41 -4.70 -0.20 -0.51
CA TYR A 41 -5.96 -0.35 -1.23
C TYR A 41 -6.26 0.86 -2.13
N GLU A 42 -6.16 2.08 -1.59
CA GLU A 42 -6.42 3.32 -2.33
C GLU A 42 -5.47 3.51 -3.51
N LYS A 43 -4.22 3.07 -3.36
CA LYS A 43 -3.19 3.13 -4.39
C LYS A 43 -3.25 1.94 -5.36
N GLY A 44 -4.16 0.99 -5.12
CA GLY A 44 -4.40 -0.16 -5.98
C GLY A 44 -3.26 -1.19 -6.00
N CYS A 45 -2.42 -1.22 -4.96
CA CYS A 45 -1.26 -2.11 -4.84
C CYS A 45 -1.41 -3.17 -3.74
N ILE A 46 -2.57 -3.25 -3.09
CA ILE A 46 -2.84 -4.21 -2.01
C ILE A 46 -2.67 -5.67 -2.46
N ASP A 47 -3.10 -6.01 -3.68
CA ASP A 47 -3.00 -7.38 -4.20
C ASP A 47 -1.53 -7.81 -4.36
N GLU A 48 -0.69 -6.89 -4.82
CA GLU A 48 0.76 -7.09 -5.01
C GLU A 48 1.47 -7.19 -3.65
N ALA A 49 1.13 -6.30 -2.70
CA ALA A 49 1.66 -6.35 -1.35
C ALA A 49 1.29 -7.65 -0.61
N ILE A 50 0.03 -8.11 -0.73
CA ILE A 50 -0.41 -9.39 -0.15
C ILE A 50 0.32 -10.55 -0.82
N TYR A 51 0.47 -10.51 -2.15
CA TYR A 51 1.19 -11.55 -2.89
C TYR A 51 2.65 -11.68 -2.42
N GLU A 52 3.39 -10.58 -2.30
CA GLU A 52 4.79 -10.62 -1.82
C GLU A 52 4.90 -11.19 -0.40
N ILE A 53 3.98 -10.82 0.51
CA ILE A 53 3.90 -11.39 1.87
C ILE A 53 3.66 -12.90 1.84
N LEU A 54 2.68 -13.37 1.05
CA LEU A 54 2.34 -14.81 0.97
C LEU A 54 3.46 -15.64 0.35
N VAL A 55 4.24 -15.04 -0.57
CA VAL A 55 5.35 -15.70 -1.28
C VAL A 55 6.66 -15.56 -0.51
N GLY A 56 6.69 -14.79 0.59
CA GLY A 56 7.83 -14.62 1.48
C GLY A 56 9.01 -13.91 0.82
N LYS A 57 8.73 -12.98 -0.10
CA LYS A 57 9.73 -12.20 -0.83
C LYS A 57 9.84 -10.79 -0.29
#